data_AF-A0AB73HUD8-F1
#
_entry.id   AF-A0AB73HUD8-F1
#
_cell.length_a   1.000
_cell.length_b   1.000
_cell.length_c   1.000
_cell.angle_alpha   90.00
_cell.angle_beta   90.00
_cell.angle_gamma   90.00
#
_symmetry.space_group_name_H-M   'P 1'
#
loop_
_entity.id
_entity.type
_entity.pdbx_description
1 polymer ?
#
loop_
_entity_poly.entity_id
_entity_poly.type
_entity_poly.pdbx_seq_one_letter_code
_entity_poly.pdbx_strand_id
1 'polypeptide(L)'
;MSVTNMNPTLRTDAFITAMTIAIIMTITLTKGDVLFIGHWYYASVFLGIFILPALVKAKPLFISGAILAATLTFGFYIRANWAPSATNDLLVLGHVFSLPGAAIGLLLTGIISRFSKHNQPALAFITGALGFGVGFLINQLLLCSTVLYCGALINV
;
A
#
# COMPACT_ATOMS: atom_id res chain seq x y z
N MET A 1 10.38 16.13 -18.92
CA MET A 1 11.40 15.08 -18.72
C MET A 1 10.91 13.83 -19.44
N SER A 2 11.54 13.44 -20.55
CA SER A 2 11.06 12.33 -21.40
C SER A 2 11.16 10.99 -20.66
N VAL A 3 10.12 10.15 -20.74
CA VAL A 3 10.05 8.79 -20.15
C VAL A 3 11.23 7.91 -20.57
N THR A 4 11.92 8.27 -21.66
CA THR A 4 13.05 7.53 -22.24
C THR A 4 14.36 7.59 -21.45
N ASN A 5 14.50 8.45 -20.43
CA ASN A 5 15.72 8.59 -19.62
C ASN A 5 15.61 8.07 -18.17
N MET A 6 14.55 7.32 -17.84
CA MET A 6 14.43 6.71 -16.51
C MET A 6 15.27 5.44 -16.37
N ASN A 7 15.83 5.24 -15.16
CA ASN A 7 16.45 3.98 -14.76
C ASN A 7 15.46 2.82 -15.03
N PRO A 8 15.86 1.76 -15.76
CA PRO A 8 14.97 0.67 -16.19
C PRO A 8 14.15 0.06 -15.05
N THR A 9 14.69 0.02 -13.83
CA THR A 9 14.00 -0.58 -12.68
C THR A 9 12.92 0.34 -12.09
N LEU A 10 13.17 1.65 -12.04
CA LEU A 10 12.18 2.63 -11.63
C LEU A 10 11.03 2.68 -12.66
N ARG A 11 11.35 2.47 -13.93
CA ARG A 11 10.36 2.31 -15.00
C ARG A 11 9.50 1.07 -14.77
N THR A 12 10.09 -0.06 -14.39
CA THR A 12 9.33 -1.27 -14.00
C THR A 12 8.42 -1.01 -12.80
N ASP A 13 8.93 -0.38 -11.74
CA ASP A 13 8.12 -0.02 -10.57
C ASP A 13 6.96 0.92 -10.94
N ALA A 14 7.18 1.86 -11.85
CA ALA A 14 6.15 2.77 -12.36
C ALA A 14 5.08 2.01 -13.17
N PHE A 15 5.48 1.08 -14.04
CA PHE A 15 4.55 0.23 -14.78
C PHE A 15 3.70 -0.63 -13.85
N ILE A 16 4.32 -1.27 -12.86
CA ILE A 16 3.61 -2.08 -11.86
C ILE A 16 2.62 -1.22 -11.09
N THR A 17 3.04 -0.04 -10.63
CA THR A 17 2.14 0.90 -9.91
C THR A 17 0.95 1.31 -10.79
N ALA A 18 1.20 1.72 -12.04
CA ALA A 18 0.15 2.12 -12.96
C ALA A 18 -0.82 0.97 -13.28
N MET A 19 -0.30 -0.24 -13.50
CA MET A 19 -1.10 -1.43 -13.74
C MET A 19 -1.98 -1.78 -12.52
N THR A 20 -1.42 -1.74 -11.31
CA THR A 20 -2.18 -1.96 -10.08
C THR A 20 -3.28 -0.93 -9.90
N ILE A 21 -3.00 0.36 -10.12
CA ILE A 21 -4.02 1.41 -10.09
C ILE A 21 -5.13 1.12 -11.11
N ALA A 22 -4.78 0.81 -12.36
CA ALA A 22 -5.75 0.52 -13.41
C ALA A 22 -6.64 -0.69 -13.06
N ILE A 23 -6.05 -1.77 -12.53
CA ILE A 23 -6.79 -2.97 -12.11
C ILE A 23 -7.77 -2.63 -10.99
N ILE A 24 -7.31 -1.99 -9.91
CA ILE A 24 -8.15 -1.66 -8.75
C ILE A 24 -9.25 -0.68 -9.14
N MET A 25 -8.94 0.34 -9.94
CA MET A 25 -9.92 1.29 -10.46
C MET A 25 -10.97 0.60 -11.33
N THR A 26 -10.58 -0.36 -12.17
CA THR A 26 -11.55 -1.12 -12.99
C THR A 26 -12.50 -1.92 -12.10
N ILE A 27 -12.00 -2.55 -11.04
CA ILE A 27 -12.81 -3.29 -10.07
C ILE A 27 -13.80 -2.35 -9.36
N THR A 28 -13.32 -1.21 -8.85
CA THR A 28 -14.16 -0.26 -8.07
C THR A 28 -15.09 0.58 -8.95
N LEU A 29 -14.80 0.76 -10.23
CA LEU A 29 -15.73 1.38 -11.17
C LEU A 29 -16.86 0.43 -11.60
N THR A 30 -16.58 -0.87 -11.68
CA THR A 30 -17.61 -1.88 -12.05
C THR A 30 -18.49 -2.31 -10.89
N LYS A 31 -17.94 -2.38 -9.67
CA LYS A 31 -18.66 -2.79 -8.46
C LYS A 31 -19.21 -1.62 -7.64
N GLY A 32 -18.87 -0.40 -8.00
CA GLY A 32 -19.09 0.77 -7.17
C GLY A 32 -17.98 0.95 -6.12
N ASP A 33 -18.00 2.09 -5.44
CA ASP A 33 -17.03 2.41 -4.40
C ASP A 33 -17.28 1.56 -3.14
N VAL A 34 -16.55 0.44 -3.05
CA VAL A 34 -16.70 -0.55 -1.96
C VAL A 34 -16.27 0.01 -0.60
N LEU A 35 -15.44 1.05 -0.57
CA LEU A 35 -14.93 1.65 0.67
C LEU A 35 -15.63 2.97 1.03
N PHE A 36 -16.59 3.42 0.23
CA PHE A 36 -17.40 4.64 0.47
C PHE A 36 -16.57 5.90 0.80
N ILE A 37 -15.37 6.02 0.22
CA ILE A 37 -14.40 7.11 0.49
C ILE A 37 -14.03 7.90 -0.78
N GLY A 38 -14.51 7.46 -1.93
CA GLY A 38 -14.26 7.97 -3.27
C GLY A 38 -13.12 7.26 -3.98
N HIS A 39 -13.26 7.09 -5.30
CA HIS A 39 -12.29 6.39 -6.16
C HIS A 39 -10.88 6.99 -6.13
N TRP A 40 -10.76 8.28 -5.82
CA TRP A 40 -9.47 8.98 -5.69
C TRP A 40 -8.57 8.35 -4.62
N TYR A 41 -9.15 7.73 -3.60
CA TYR A 41 -8.43 7.13 -2.48
C TYR A 41 -7.52 5.99 -2.94
N TYR A 42 -8.05 5.07 -3.74
CA TYR A 42 -7.31 3.91 -4.24
C TYR A 42 -6.06 4.35 -5.00
N ALA A 43 -6.21 5.30 -5.93
CA ALA A 43 -5.08 5.82 -6.70
C ALA A 43 -4.06 6.54 -5.80
N SER A 44 -4.53 7.36 -4.86
CA SER A 44 -3.67 8.18 -3.99
C SER A 44 -2.74 7.34 -3.11
N VAL A 45 -3.22 6.20 -2.59
CA VAL A 45 -2.38 5.30 -1.78
C VAL A 45 -1.24 4.73 -2.61
N PHE A 46 -1.51 4.20 -3.80
CA PHE A 46 -0.44 3.66 -4.67
C PHE A 46 0.52 4.74 -5.18
N LEU A 47 0.02 5.94 -5.47
CA LEU A 47 0.88 7.08 -5.80
C LEU A 47 1.78 7.46 -4.63
N GLY A 48 1.27 7.46 -3.39
CA GLY A 48 2.08 7.69 -2.19
C GLY A 48 3.18 6.64 -2.01
N ILE A 49 2.85 5.36 -2.23
CA ILE A 49 3.81 4.25 -2.19
C ILE A 49 4.86 4.36 -3.29
N PHE A 50 4.53 4.92 -4.45
CA PHE A 50 5.53 5.17 -5.49
C PHE A 50 6.44 6.36 -5.14
N ILE A 51 5.85 7.48 -4.69
CA ILE A 51 6.56 8.74 -4.45
C ILE A 51 7.50 8.63 -3.25
N LEU A 52 7.04 8.13 -2.09
CA LEU A 52 7.82 8.15 -0.84
C LEU A 52 9.16 7.41 -0.95
N PRO A 53 9.23 6.15 -1.43
CA PRO A 53 10.48 5.43 -1.62
C PRO A 53 11.35 6.03 -2.73
N ALA A 54 10.74 6.61 -3.77
CA ALA A 54 11.47 7.27 -4.84
C ALA A 54 12.22 8.51 -4.33
N LEU A 55 11.63 9.28 -3.41
CA LEU A 55 12.29 10.43 -2.76
C LEU A 55 13.53 10.02 -1.97
N VAL A 56 13.48 8.88 -1.27
CA VAL A 56 14.64 8.35 -0.53
C VAL A 56 15.57 7.52 -1.42
N LYS A 57 15.29 7.39 -2.71
CA LYS A 57 16.07 6.62 -3.70
C LYS A 57 16.24 5.16 -3.26
N ALA A 58 15.14 4.52 -2.85
CA ALA A 58 15.12 3.10 -2.53
C ALA A 58 15.60 2.26 -3.73
N LYS A 59 16.12 1.06 -3.44
CA LYS A 59 16.67 0.19 -4.48
C LYS A 59 15.60 -0.31 -5.47
N PRO A 60 16.03 -0.75 -6.66
CA PRO A 60 15.17 -1.43 -7.63
C PRO A 60 14.20 -2.44 -7.02
N LEU A 61 12.94 -2.48 -7.49
CA LEU A 61 11.90 -3.44 -7.08
C LEU A 61 11.40 -3.31 -5.63
N PHE A 62 11.97 -2.40 -4.84
CA PHE A 62 11.46 -2.09 -3.50
C PHE A 62 10.02 -1.58 -3.54
N ILE A 63 9.72 -0.67 -4.46
CA ILE A 63 8.37 -0.11 -4.62
C ILE A 63 7.39 -1.23 -4.99
N SER A 64 7.74 -2.11 -5.93
CA SER A 64 6.90 -3.25 -6.31
C SER A 64 6.50 -4.13 -5.11
N GLY A 65 7.41 -4.38 -4.18
CA GLY A 65 7.10 -5.12 -2.95
C GLY A 65 6.09 -4.39 -2.06
N ALA A 66 6.24 -3.08 -1.91
CA ALA A 66 5.30 -2.25 -1.15
C ALA A 66 3.92 -2.18 -1.83
N ILE A 67 3.87 -2.11 -3.17
CA ILE A 67 2.62 -2.16 -3.94
C ILE A 67 1.90 -3.49 -3.72
N LEU A 68 2.62 -4.63 -3.68
CA LEU A 68 2.03 -5.93 -3.36
C LEU A 68 1.40 -5.92 -1.96
N ALA A 69 2.15 -5.47 -0.95
CA ALA A 69 1.65 -5.42 0.43
C ALA A 69 0.39 -4.54 0.55
N ALA A 70 0.38 -3.36 -0.10
CA ALA A 70 -0.80 -2.49 -0.14
C ALA A 70 -1.99 -3.09 -0.90
N THR A 71 -1.73 -3.84 -1.97
CA THR A 71 -2.79 -4.56 -2.68
C THR A 71 -3.44 -5.59 -1.77
N LEU A 72 -2.66 -6.29 -0.95
CA LEU A 72 -3.17 -7.23 0.04
C LEU A 72 -4.01 -6.53 1.10
N THR A 73 -3.55 -5.40 1.65
CA THR A 73 -4.34 -4.63 2.65
C THR A 73 -5.66 -4.17 2.04
N PHE A 74 -5.65 -3.58 0.85
CA PHE A 74 -6.88 -3.23 0.12
C PHE A 74 -7.79 -4.44 -0.09
N GLY A 75 -7.23 -5.60 -0.46
CA GLY A 75 -7.98 -6.84 -0.65
C GLY A 75 -8.74 -7.27 0.62
N PHE A 76 -8.11 -7.20 1.79
CA PHE A 76 -8.78 -7.48 3.07
C PHE A 76 -9.93 -6.50 3.34
N TYR A 77 -9.69 -5.20 3.15
CA TYR A 77 -10.67 -4.15 3.40
C TYR A 77 -11.86 -4.19 2.43
N ILE A 78 -11.60 -4.46 1.15
CA ILE A 78 -12.64 -4.64 0.12
C ILE A 78 -13.46 -5.89 0.42
N ARG A 79 -12.82 -7.01 0.78
CA ARG A 79 -13.52 -8.25 1.13
C ARG A 79 -14.41 -8.09 2.35
N ALA A 80 -13.91 -7.43 3.40
CA ALA A 80 -14.69 -7.17 4.62
C ALA A 80 -15.91 -6.28 4.36
N ASN A 81 -15.86 -5.40 3.34
CA ASN A 81 -16.97 -4.53 2.95
C ASN A 81 -17.85 -5.08 1.82
N TRP A 82 -17.59 -6.29 1.31
CA TRP A 82 -18.38 -6.85 0.19
C TRP A 82 -19.82 -7.23 0.59
N ALA A 83 -20.04 -7.53 1.88
CA ALA A 83 -21.37 -7.71 2.47
C ALA A 83 -21.55 -6.66 3.58
N PRO A 84 -21.89 -5.40 3.24
CA PRO A 84 -21.99 -4.32 4.22
C PRO A 84 -23.04 -4.65 5.28
N SER A 85 -22.66 -4.56 6.55
CA SER A 85 -23.58 -4.44 7.68
C SER A 85 -23.48 -3.02 8.23
N ALA A 86 -24.54 -2.51 8.87
CA ALA A 86 -24.59 -1.15 9.45
C ALA A 86 -23.46 -0.84 10.47
N THR A 87 -22.73 -1.87 10.90
CA THR A 87 -21.56 -1.75 11.79
C THR A 87 -20.23 -1.50 11.06
N ASN A 88 -20.19 -1.63 9.73
CA ASN A 88 -18.97 -1.60 8.92
C ASN A 88 -18.75 -0.27 8.18
N ASP A 89 -19.67 0.69 8.26
CA ASP A 89 -19.64 1.95 7.50
C ASP A 89 -18.39 2.82 7.76
N LEU A 90 -17.66 2.55 8.85
CA LEU A 90 -16.42 3.26 9.21
C LEU A 90 -15.16 2.40 9.05
N LEU A 91 -15.27 1.20 8.48
CA LEU A 91 -14.15 0.26 8.38
C LEU A 91 -12.99 0.86 7.58
N VAL A 92 -13.26 1.62 6.52
CA VAL A 92 -12.23 2.31 5.72
C VAL A 92 -11.33 3.24 6.55
N LEU A 93 -11.83 3.84 7.64
CA LEU A 93 -11.03 4.68 8.51
C LEU A 93 -9.86 3.91 9.12
N GLY A 94 -10.05 2.61 9.41
CA GLY A 94 -8.96 1.74 9.82
C GLY A 94 -7.82 1.72 8.80
N HIS A 95 -8.14 1.64 7.50
CA HIS A 95 -7.10 1.65 6.46
C HIS A 95 -6.41 3.01 6.41
N VAL A 96 -7.17 4.10 6.36
CA VAL A 96 -6.66 5.48 6.31
C VAL A 96 -5.74 5.77 7.47
N PHE A 97 -6.17 5.47 8.70
CA PHE A 97 -5.40 5.76 9.90
C PHE A 97 -4.23 4.81 10.10
N SER A 98 -4.19 3.66 9.42
CA SER A 98 -3.02 2.75 9.40
C SER A 98 -1.93 3.18 8.41
N LEU A 99 -2.26 3.96 7.38
CA LEU A 99 -1.29 4.45 6.38
C LEU A 99 -0.10 5.24 6.95
N PRO A 100 -0.23 6.09 8.00
CA PRO A 100 0.91 6.73 8.64
C PRO A 100 1.98 5.74 9.10
N GLY A 101 1.58 4.64 9.74
CA GLY A 101 2.49 3.57 10.14
C GLY A 101 3.16 2.90 8.93
N ALA A 102 2.38 2.65 7.88
CA ALA A 102 2.91 2.12 6.62
C ALA A 102 3.93 3.06 5.98
N ALA A 103 3.67 4.37 5.97
CA ALA A 103 4.55 5.40 5.44
C ALA A 103 5.87 5.48 6.22
N ILE A 104 5.81 5.43 7.56
CA ILE A 104 7.01 5.39 8.42
C ILE A 104 7.82 4.12 8.12
N GLY A 105 7.19 2.95 8.12
CA GLY A 105 7.85 1.68 7.84
C GLY A 105 8.50 1.67 6.45
N LEU A 106 7.79 2.18 5.44
CA LEU A 106 8.25 2.29 4.07
C LEU A 106 9.45 3.24 3.92
N LEU A 107 9.44 4.39 4.61
CA LEU A 107 10.57 5.33 4.60
C LEU A 107 11.79 4.74 5.31
N LEU A 108 11.61 4.14 6.48
CA LEU A 108 12.71 3.51 7.23
C LEU A 108 13.35 2.38 6.43
N THR A 109 12.57 1.43 5.92
CA THR A 109 13.13 0.32 5.12
C THR A 109 13.61 0.78 3.76
N GLY A 110 13.06 1.85 3.18
CA GLY A 110 13.55 2.47 1.95
C GLY A 110 14.93 3.09 2.12
N ILE A 111 15.17 3.78 3.23
CA ILE A 111 16.48 4.31 3.61
C ILE A 111 17.48 3.17 3.85
N ILE A 112 17.08 2.13 4.60
CA ILE A 112 17.91 0.93 4.83
C ILE A 112 18.26 0.26 3.49
N SER A 113 17.27 0.09 2.63
CA SER A 113 17.42 -0.50 1.30
C SER A 113 18.43 0.29 0.47
N ARG A 114 18.33 1.62 0.44
CA ARG A 114 19.29 2.51 -0.24
C ARG A 114 20.73 2.28 0.22
N PHE A 115 20.97 2.20 1.53
CA PHE A 115 22.31 2.07 2.10
C PHE A 115 22.85 0.64 2.15
N SER A 116 22.02 -0.36 1.86
CA SER A 116 22.44 -1.75 1.83
C SER A 116 23.53 -1.99 0.77
N LYS A 117 24.60 -2.69 1.15
CA LYS A 117 25.64 -3.11 0.20
C LYS A 117 25.18 -4.24 -0.74
N HIS A 118 24.12 -4.96 -0.36
CA HIS A 118 23.58 -6.06 -1.16
C HIS A 118 22.70 -5.53 -2.28
N ASN A 119 23.06 -5.82 -3.53
CA ASN A 119 22.31 -5.38 -4.70
C ASN A 119 21.31 -6.44 -5.21
N GLN A 120 20.73 -7.21 -4.29
CA GLN A 120 19.80 -8.28 -4.63
C GLN A 120 18.36 -7.72 -4.76
N PRO A 121 17.76 -7.77 -5.96
CA PRO A 121 16.43 -7.20 -6.21
C PRO A 121 15.33 -7.88 -5.39
N ALA A 122 15.43 -9.20 -5.17
CA ALA A 122 14.47 -9.93 -4.34
C ALA A 122 14.49 -9.43 -2.88
N LEU A 123 15.65 -9.06 -2.36
CA LEU A 123 15.80 -8.53 -1.00
C LEU A 123 15.21 -7.12 -0.89
N ALA A 124 15.40 -6.28 -1.91
CA ALA A 124 14.73 -4.98 -2.01
C ALA A 124 13.21 -5.13 -2.06
N PHE A 125 12.69 -6.07 -2.85
CA PHE A 125 11.26 -6.39 -2.91
C PHE A 125 10.71 -6.80 -1.53
N ILE A 126 11.34 -7.76 -0.87
CA ILE A 126 10.91 -8.26 0.46
C ILE A 126 10.96 -7.12 1.49
N THR A 127 12.01 -6.30 1.50
CA THR A 127 12.12 -5.16 2.43
C THR A 127 11.07 -4.08 2.19
N GLY A 128 10.67 -3.86 0.94
CA GLY A 128 9.55 -2.97 0.61
C GLY A 128 8.21 -3.52 1.10
N ALA A 129 7.94 -4.80 0.84
CA ALA A 129 6.73 -5.49 1.30
C ALA A 129 6.63 -5.51 2.83
N LEU A 130 7.72 -5.87 3.52
CA LEU A 130 7.77 -5.89 4.98
C LEU A 130 7.68 -4.50 5.58
N GLY A 131 8.37 -3.49 5.01
CA GLY A 131 8.32 -2.12 5.53
C GLY A 131 6.91 -1.56 5.51
N PHE A 132 6.22 -1.67 4.37
CA PHE A 132 4.83 -1.26 4.26
C PHE A 132 3.92 -2.11 5.18
N GLY A 133 3.99 -3.44 5.05
CA GLY A 133 3.08 -4.35 5.73
C GLY A 133 3.21 -4.31 7.25
N VAL A 134 4.44 -4.37 7.79
CA VAL A 134 4.68 -4.31 9.24
C VAL A 134 4.30 -2.93 9.78
N GLY A 135 4.67 -1.84 9.10
CA GLY A 135 4.29 -0.50 9.51
C GLY A 135 2.77 -0.30 9.55
N PHE A 136 2.07 -0.81 8.54
CA PHE A 136 0.61 -0.81 8.48
C PHE A 136 0.02 -1.61 9.64
N LEU A 137 0.48 -2.86 9.85
CA LEU A 137 -0.06 -3.76 10.87
C LEU A 137 0.15 -3.25 12.29
N ILE A 138 1.33 -2.70 12.62
CA ILE A 138 1.59 -2.15 13.96
C ILE A 138 0.57 -1.05 14.27
N ASN A 139 0.38 -0.12 13.33
CA ASN A 139 -0.53 0.99 13.53
C ASN A 139 -2.01 0.53 13.54
N GLN A 140 -2.34 -0.45 12.70
CA GLN A 140 -3.64 -1.11 12.71
C GLN A 140 -3.95 -1.70 14.08
N LEU A 141 -3.03 -2.47 14.67
CA LEU A 141 -3.21 -3.10 15.98
C LEU A 141 -3.40 -2.06 17.10
N LEU A 142 -2.70 -0.94 17.03
CA LEU A 142 -2.87 0.17 17.98
C LEU A 142 -4.26 0.79 17.86
N LEU A 143 -4.71 1.10 16.64
CA LEU A 143 -6.05 1.64 16.39
C LEU A 143 -7.15 0.67 16.85
N CYS A 144 -6.99 -0.61 16.53
CA CYS A 144 -7.95 -1.66 16.86
C CYS A 144 -8.06 -1.93 18.37
N SER A 145 -7.01 -1.61 19.15
CA SER A 145 -6.99 -1.79 20.60
C SER A 145 -7.43 -0.54 21.38
N THR A 146 -7.57 0.61 20.71
CA THR A 146 -7.82 1.89 21.39
C THR A 146 -9.06 2.62 20.89
N VAL A 147 -9.23 2.79 19.57
CA VAL A 147 -10.20 3.75 19.00
C VAL A 147 -11.23 3.09 18.08
N LEU A 148 -10.87 2.00 17.39
CA LEU A 148 -11.71 1.38 16.36
C LEU A 148 -11.97 -0.10 16.67
N TYR A 149 -13.21 -0.57 16.49
CA TYR A 149 -13.51 -2.00 16.55
C TYR A 149 -13.16 -2.66 15.22
N CYS A 150 -12.16 -3.53 15.21
CA CYS A 150 -11.69 -4.22 14.00
C CYS A 150 -12.13 -5.68 13.88
N GLY A 151 -13.19 -6.10 14.58
CA GLY A 151 -13.63 -7.51 14.57
C GLY A 151 -13.92 -8.05 13.16
N ALA A 152 -14.41 -7.21 12.26
CA ALA A 152 -14.67 -7.54 10.86
C ALA A 152 -13.41 -7.78 10.02
N LEU A 153 -12.20 -7.41 10.50
CA LEU A 153 -10.93 -7.77 9.86
C LEU A 153 -10.31 -9.05 10.44
N ILE A 154 -10.71 -9.44 11.66
CA ILE A 154 -10.16 -10.60 12.39
C ILE A 154 -10.97 -11.87 12.08
N ASN A 155 -12.28 -11.74 11.80
CA ASN A 155 -13.17 -12.86 11.47
C ASN A 155 -13.25 -13.21 9.96
N VAL A 156 -12.25 -12.79 9.15
CA VAL A 156 -12.23 -12.99 7.69
C VAL A 156 -11.50 -14.25 7.26
#